data_AF-A0A923YIR0-F1
#
_entry.id   AF-A0A923YIR0-F1
#
_cell.length_a   1.000
_cell.length_b   1.000
_cell.length_c   1.000
_cell.angle_alpha   90.00
_cell.angle_beta   90.00
_cell.angle_gamma   90.00
#
_symmetry.space_group_name_H-M   'P 1'
#
loop_
_entity.id
_entity.type
_entity.pdbx_description
1 polymer ?
#
loop_
_entity_poly.entity_id
_entity_poly.type
_entity_poly.pdbx_seq_one_letter_code
_entity_poly.pdbx_strand_id
1 'polypeptide(L)'
;MRNRLLYFLFIFSLLFAQHSMAQKCATTEVEQLHNIHHPEWQASRSRFEKKLQEHIQTKKFRQQRTVGGPALYTIPVVVHVVHNVSNGSIGGKNIPTQQILDQIAVLNEDYRRLNADTNNTPALYKPVAEDVQIAFCLAVRDPNGDPTNGIRRVYDSKPSFNAYDFNDEVYLKGLSYWPSDQYLNIWVCDLAAG
;
A
#
# COMPACT_ATOMS: atom_id res chain seq x y z
N MET A 1 6.46 58.12 -0.68
CA MET A 1 7.27 56.93 -0.32
C MET A 1 6.46 55.79 0.34
N ARG A 2 5.20 56.01 0.74
CA ARG A 2 4.36 55.01 1.45
C ARG A 2 3.79 53.87 0.57
N ASN A 3 3.72 54.05 -0.75
CA ASN A 3 3.18 53.02 -1.68
C ASN A 3 4.23 52.03 -2.20
N ARG A 4 5.55 52.29 -2.06
CA ARG A 4 6.60 51.35 -2.51
C ARG A 4 6.87 50.22 -1.51
N LEU A 5 6.53 50.43 -0.22
CA LEU A 5 6.69 49.44 0.84
C LEU A 5 5.62 48.32 0.75
N LEU A 6 4.41 48.66 0.27
CA LEU A 6 3.30 47.72 0.10
C LEU A 6 3.53 46.71 -1.03
N TYR A 7 4.17 47.13 -2.13
CA TYR A 7 4.55 46.22 -3.23
C TYR A 7 5.66 45.25 -2.81
N PHE A 8 6.59 45.67 -1.95
CA PHE A 8 7.67 44.80 -1.46
C PHE A 8 7.15 43.70 -0.50
N LEU A 9 6.14 44.01 0.31
CA LEU A 9 5.48 43.04 1.19
C LEU A 9 4.61 42.04 0.40
N PHE A 10 3.99 42.45 -0.71
CA PHE A 10 3.15 41.58 -1.54
C PHE A 10 3.97 40.58 -2.38
N ILE A 11 5.20 40.94 -2.76
CA ILE A 11 6.13 40.04 -3.47
C ILE A 11 6.76 39.02 -2.52
N PHE A 12 6.97 39.36 -1.24
CA PHE A 12 7.51 38.44 -0.24
C PHE A 12 6.53 37.31 0.14
N SER A 13 5.21 37.54 0.08
CA SER A 13 4.19 36.52 0.34
C SER A 13 3.97 35.53 -0.81
N LEU A 14 4.44 35.83 -2.03
CA LEU A 14 4.35 34.91 -3.18
C LEU A 14 5.52 33.91 -3.26
N LEU A 15 6.50 34.00 -2.34
CA LEU A 15 7.67 33.11 -2.27
C LEU A 15 7.56 32.03 -1.19
N PHE A 16 6.42 31.92 -0.49
CA PHE A 16 6.13 30.69 0.25
C PHE A 16 5.70 29.62 -0.76
N ALA A 17 6.73 29.03 -1.37
CA ALA A 17 6.62 27.84 -2.20
C ALA A 17 5.73 26.82 -1.50
N GLN A 18 4.68 26.40 -2.22
CA GLN A 18 3.94 25.20 -1.88
C GLN A 18 4.92 24.03 -2.00
N HIS A 19 5.56 23.64 -0.89
CA HIS A 19 6.15 22.33 -0.79
C HIS A 19 4.98 21.33 -0.74
N SER A 20 4.58 20.84 -1.90
CA SER A 20 3.89 19.56 -1.97
C SER A 20 4.86 18.53 -1.41
N MET A 21 4.67 18.12 -0.15
CA MET A 21 5.33 16.91 0.34
C MET A 21 4.80 15.77 -0.54
N ALA A 22 5.61 15.34 -1.50
CA ALA A 22 5.31 14.14 -2.26
C ALA A 22 5.06 13.00 -1.25
N GLN A 23 4.02 12.20 -1.46
CA GLN A 23 3.87 10.95 -0.71
C GLN A 23 5.15 10.14 -0.91
N LYS A 24 5.88 9.90 0.18
CA LYS A 24 7.14 9.15 0.15
C LYS A 24 6.81 7.67 0.03
N CYS A 25 7.16 7.07 -1.10
CA CYS A 25 7.01 5.64 -1.35
C CYS A 25 8.34 5.13 -1.92
N ALA A 26 8.98 4.20 -1.22
CA ALA A 26 10.32 3.71 -1.57
C ALA A 26 10.32 2.69 -2.74
N THR A 27 9.16 2.28 -3.26
CA THR A 27 9.06 1.17 -4.22
C THR A 27 9.92 1.40 -5.47
N THR A 28 9.95 2.62 -6.02
CA THR A 28 10.70 2.92 -7.24
C THR A 28 12.21 2.86 -6.99
N GLU A 29 12.66 3.49 -5.92
CA GLU A 29 14.07 3.59 -5.55
C GLU A 29 14.61 2.22 -5.10
N VAL A 30 13.85 1.48 -4.29
CA VAL A 30 14.20 0.11 -3.87
C VAL A 30 14.27 -0.80 -5.08
N GLU A 31 13.37 -0.66 -6.05
CA GLU A 31 13.46 -1.42 -7.29
C GLU A 31 14.70 -1.06 -8.13
N GLN A 32 15.08 0.22 -8.18
CA GLN A 32 16.33 0.64 -8.83
C GLN A 32 17.55 0.05 -8.12
N LEU A 33 17.59 0.09 -6.78
CA LEU A 33 18.65 -0.54 -5.99
C LEU A 33 18.68 -2.06 -6.23
N HIS A 34 17.52 -2.71 -6.24
CA HIS A 34 17.41 -4.13 -6.51
C HIS A 34 17.96 -4.49 -7.89
N ASN A 35 17.66 -3.70 -8.93
CA ASN A 35 18.21 -3.87 -10.27
C ASN A 35 19.75 -3.74 -10.33
N ILE A 36 20.35 -2.86 -9.52
CA ILE A 36 21.81 -2.69 -9.47
C ILE A 36 22.47 -3.94 -8.88
N HIS A 37 21.87 -4.52 -7.84
CA HIS A 37 22.39 -5.70 -7.16
C HIS A 37 22.03 -7.02 -7.87
N HIS A 38 20.94 -7.03 -8.64
CA HIS A 38 20.39 -8.18 -9.35
C HIS A 38 20.08 -7.83 -10.82
N PRO A 39 21.11 -7.74 -11.70
CA PRO A 39 20.92 -7.37 -13.10
C PRO A 39 19.94 -8.29 -13.87
N GLU A 40 19.77 -9.53 -13.43
CA GLU A 40 18.80 -10.48 -13.95
C GLU A 40 17.33 -10.07 -13.72
N TRP A 41 17.05 -9.18 -12.75
CA TRP A 41 15.71 -8.71 -12.40
C TRP A 41 15.02 -8.08 -13.60
N GLN A 42 15.72 -7.26 -14.39
CA GLN A 42 15.17 -6.61 -15.58
C GLN A 42 14.71 -7.62 -16.64
N ALA A 43 15.51 -8.67 -16.86
CA ALA A 43 15.17 -9.73 -17.80
C ALA A 43 13.97 -10.57 -17.30
N SER A 44 13.90 -10.82 -15.99
CA SER A 44 12.76 -11.50 -15.35
C SER A 44 11.46 -10.69 -15.50
N ARG A 45 11.51 -9.39 -15.17
CA ARG A 45 10.37 -8.46 -15.34
C ARG A 45 9.91 -8.39 -16.79
N SER A 46 10.83 -8.22 -17.73
CA SER A 46 10.50 -8.17 -19.16
C SER A 46 9.82 -9.46 -19.63
N ARG A 47 10.24 -10.62 -19.10
CA ARG A 47 9.61 -11.92 -19.39
C ARG A 47 8.22 -12.03 -18.77
N PHE A 48 8.03 -11.53 -17.55
CA PHE A 48 6.73 -11.48 -16.89
C PHE A 48 5.75 -10.61 -17.68
N GLU A 49 6.14 -9.38 -18.02
CA GLU A 49 5.32 -8.46 -18.80
C GLU A 49 4.93 -9.04 -20.16
N LYS A 50 5.88 -9.68 -20.86
CA LYS A 50 5.58 -10.34 -22.14
C LYS A 50 4.52 -11.43 -21.96
N LYS A 51 4.67 -12.30 -20.95
CA LYS A 51 3.68 -13.36 -20.66
C LYS A 51 2.33 -12.78 -20.28
N LEU A 52 2.30 -11.69 -19.51
CA LEU A 52 1.07 -11.00 -19.14
C LEU A 52 0.36 -10.43 -20.37
N GLN A 53 1.09 -9.78 -21.28
CA GLN A 53 0.54 -9.26 -22.53
C GLN A 53 0.00 -10.37 -23.43
N GLU A 54 0.72 -11.47 -23.57
CA GLU A 54 0.25 -12.66 -24.29
C GLU A 54 -1.05 -13.19 -23.66
N HIS A 55 -1.11 -13.28 -22.33
CA HIS A 55 -2.31 -13.74 -21.62
C HIS A 55 -3.50 -12.80 -21.85
N ILE A 56 -3.31 -11.48 -21.75
CA ILE A 56 -4.36 -10.46 -21.99
C ILE A 56 -4.89 -10.54 -23.43
N GLN A 57 -4.01 -10.78 -24.42
CA GLN A 57 -4.39 -10.89 -25.82
C GLN A 57 -5.13 -12.18 -26.15
N THR A 58 -4.86 -13.28 -25.44
CA THR A 58 -5.64 -14.50 -25.59
C THR A 58 -7.09 -14.26 -25.14
N LYS A 59 -8.03 -14.26 -26.10
CA LYS A 59 -9.47 -13.94 -25.90
C LYS A 59 -10.20 -14.75 -24.81
N LYS A 60 -9.54 -15.73 -24.16
CA LYS A 60 -10.06 -16.49 -23.03
C LYS A 60 -10.44 -15.60 -21.84
N PHE A 61 -9.72 -14.50 -21.59
CA PHE A 61 -10.07 -13.56 -20.53
C PHE A 61 -11.36 -12.76 -20.82
N ARG A 62 -11.64 -12.47 -22.11
CA ARG A 62 -12.91 -11.83 -22.52
C ARG A 62 -14.10 -12.79 -22.45
N GLN A 63 -13.87 -14.09 -22.63
CA GLN A 63 -14.93 -15.11 -22.62
C GLN A 63 -15.20 -15.70 -21.22
N GLN A 64 -14.28 -15.63 -20.26
CA GLN A 64 -14.52 -16.00 -18.86
C GLN A 64 -15.45 -15.03 -18.11
N ARG A 65 -15.81 -13.88 -18.71
CA ARG A 65 -16.94 -13.05 -18.28
C ARG A 65 -18.29 -13.66 -18.69
N THR A 66 -18.50 -14.97 -18.54
CA THR A 66 -19.75 -15.64 -18.91
C THR A 66 -20.49 -16.19 -17.70
N VAL A 67 -21.78 -15.79 -17.64
CA VAL A 67 -22.87 -16.19 -16.72
C VAL A 67 -22.70 -15.75 -15.26
N GLY A 68 -23.00 -14.47 -14.97
CA GLY A 68 -23.16 -14.01 -13.57
C GLY A 68 -22.75 -12.55 -13.27
N GLY A 69 -22.12 -11.85 -14.21
CA GLY A 69 -21.44 -10.59 -13.93
C GLY A 69 -19.97 -10.82 -13.56
N PRO A 70 -19.17 -9.77 -13.34
CA PRO A 70 -17.77 -9.96 -12.99
C PRO A 70 -17.65 -10.38 -11.52
N ALA A 71 -16.73 -11.29 -11.23
CA ALA A 71 -16.62 -11.95 -9.93
C ALA A 71 -15.94 -11.01 -8.92
N LEU A 72 -16.53 -10.90 -7.73
CA LEU A 72 -15.90 -10.20 -6.61
C LEU A 72 -14.74 -11.05 -6.05
N TYR A 73 -13.51 -10.57 -6.23
CA TYR A 73 -12.32 -11.23 -5.71
C TYR A 73 -12.04 -10.75 -4.28
N THR A 74 -12.25 -11.62 -3.30
CA THR A 74 -11.98 -11.30 -1.89
C THR A 74 -10.59 -11.78 -1.50
N ILE A 75 -9.72 -10.86 -1.10
CA ILE A 75 -8.34 -11.12 -0.68
C ILE A 75 -8.28 -11.19 0.86
N PRO A 76 -7.87 -12.33 1.44
CA PRO A 76 -7.61 -12.43 2.87
C PRO A 76 -6.38 -11.62 3.26
N VAL A 77 -6.50 -10.78 4.29
CA VAL A 77 -5.46 -9.89 4.77
C VAL A 77 -5.01 -10.29 6.17
N VAL A 78 -3.70 -10.29 6.38
CA VAL A 78 -3.11 -10.31 7.73
C VAL A 78 -2.31 -9.04 7.94
N VAL A 79 -2.55 -8.38 9.08
CA VAL A 79 -1.86 -7.15 9.46
C VAL A 79 -0.88 -7.44 10.59
N HIS A 80 0.40 -7.26 10.33
CA HIS A 80 1.50 -7.46 11.26
C HIS A 80 1.93 -6.11 11.85
N VAL A 81 1.42 -5.75 13.03
CA VAL A 81 1.82 -4.56 13.77
C VAL A 81 3.10 -4.84 14.54
N VAL A 82 4.23 -4.32 14.05
CA VAL A 82 5.54 -4.40 14.71
C VAL A 82 5.77 -3.14 15.52
N HIS A 83 5.92 -3.27 16.84
CA HIS A 83 5.99 -2.13 17.75
C HIS A 83 7.06 -2.31 18.83
N ASN A 84 7.60 -1.20 19.33
CA ASN A 84 8.57 -1.19 20.44
C ASN A 84 7.98 -0.70 21.78
N VAL A 85 6.65 -0.77 21.91
CA VAL A 85 5.93 -0.44 23.16
C VAL A 85 6.13 -1.56 24.19
N SER A 86 7.04 -1.34 25.15
CA SER A 86 7.53 -2.38 26.08
C SER A 86 6.47 -2.93 27.03
N ASN A 87 5.49 -2.14 27.43
CA ASN A 87 4.38 -2.58 28.28
C ASN A 87 3.23 -3.25 27.48
N GLY A 88 3.36 -3.35 26.16
CA GLY A 88 2.35 -3.94 25.27
C GLY A 88 1.05 -3.15 25.17
N SER A 89 0.97 -1.92 25.71
CA SER A 89 -0.26 -1.15 25.68
C SER A 89 -0.65 -0.79 24.25
N ILE A 90 -1.96 -0.80 23.97
CA ILE A 90 -2.49 -0.36 22.68
C ILE A 90 -2.47 1.16 22.60
N GLY A 91 -1.91 1.70 21.52
CA GLY A 91 -1.71 3.13 21.29
C GLY A 91 -0.33 3.46 20.73
N GLY A 92 -0.21 4.63 20.11
CA GLY A 92 1.03 5.05 19.43
C GLY A 92 1.43 4.04 18.35
N LYS A 93 2.62 3.45 18.47
CA LYS A 93 3.17 2.48 17.51
C LYS A 93 2.46 1.11 17.56
N ASN A 94 1.83 0.76 18.68
CA ASN A 94 1.00 -0.44 18.79
C ASN A 94 -0.47 -0.08 18.46
N ILE A 95 -0.75 0.21 17.18
CA ILE A 95 -1.97 0.91 16.74
C ILE A 95 -3.27 0.21 17.17
N PRO A 96 -4.34 0.95 17.52
CA PRO A 96 -5.63 0.35 17.87
C PRO A 96 -6.21 -0.50 16.74
N THR A 97 -6.94 -1.56 17.10
CA THR A 97 -7.64 -2.42 16.12
C THR A 97 -8.59 -1.63 15.23
N GLN A 98 -9.26 -0.59 15.75
CA GLN A 98 -10.14 0.25 14.95
C GLN A 98 -9.41 0.91 13.77
N GLN A 99 -8.19 1.41 13.97
CA GLN A 99 -7.40 2.03 12.91
C GLN A 99 -7.05 1.03 11.80
N ILE A 100 -6.86 -0.25 12.14
CA ILE A 100 -6.64 -1.32 11.16
C ILE A 100 -7.94 -1.58 10.37
N LEU A 101 -9.07 -1.66 11.05
CA LEU A 101 -10.38 -1.85 10.41
C LEU A 101 -10.71 -0.70 9.47
N ASP A 102 -10.42 0.54 9.87
CA ASP A 102 -10.62 1.73 9.04
C ASP A 102 -9.78 1.64 7.75
N GLN A 103 -8.52 1.16 7.83
CA GLN A 103 -7.71 0.95 6.63
C GLN A 103 -8.28 -0.13 5.70
N ILE A 104 -8.82 -1.22 6.25
CA ILE A 104 -9.50 -2.25 5.45
C ILE A 104 -10.77 -1.69 4.80
N ALA A 105 -11.51 -0.82 5.49
CA ALA A 105 -12.67 -0.13 4.92
C ALA A 105 -12.26 0.77 3.75
N VAL A 106 -11.22 1.61 3.91
CA VAL A 106 -10.70 2.47 2.84
C VAL A 106 -10.25 1.65 1.64
N LEU A 107 -9.54 0.52 1.84
CA LEU A 107 -9.15 -0.36 0.74
C LEU A 107 -10.37 -0.89 -0.03
N ASN A 108 -11.42 -1.28 0.68
CA ASN A 108 -12.66 -1.72 0.05
C ASN A 108 -13.37 -0.56 -0.67
N GLU A 109 -13.38 0.64 -0.10
CA GLU A 109 -13.97 1.82 -0.75
C GLU A 109 -13.25 2.14 -2.06
N ASP A 110 -11.92 2.21 -2.06
CA ASP A 110 -11.13 2.58 -3.22
C ASP A 110 -11.18 1.52 -4.32
N TYR A 111 -10.98 0.24 -3.97
CA TYR A 111 -10.97 -0.86 -4.95
C TYR A 111 -12.36 -1.24 -5.46
N ARG A 112 -13.41 -0.77 -4.78
CA ARG A 112 -14.80 -0.91 -5.26
C ARG A 112 -15.37 0.39 -5.83
N ARG A 113 -14.57 1.47 -5.85
CA ARG A 113 -14.98 2.80 -6.27
C ARG A 113 -16.23 3.30 -5.52
N LEU A 114 -16.34 2.97 -4.24
CA LEU A 114 -17.39 3.39 -3.33
C LEU A 114 -17.00 4.64 -2.52
N ASN A 115 -15.77 5.10 -2.67
CA ASN A 115 -15.23 6.30 -2.04
C ASN A 115 -16.00 7.57 -2.46
N ALA A 116 -16.31 8.44 -1.49
CA ALA A 116 -17.15 9.62 -1.70
C ALA A 116 -16.51 10.67 -2.63
N ASP A 117 -15.19 10.73 -2.67
CA ASP A 117 -14.39 11.63 -3.50
C ASP A 117 -14.27 11.18 -4.96
N THR A 118 -14.89 10.06 -5.36
CA THR A 118 -15.07 9.70 -6.78
C THR A 118 -15.68 10.84 -7.60
N ASN A 119 -16.52 11.68 -6.98
CA ASN A 119 -17.09 12.89 -7.58
C ASN A 119 -16.04 13.93 -8.00
N ASN A 120 -14.87 13.93 -7.35
CA ASN A 120 -13.75 14.83 -7.64
C ASN A 120 -12.91 14.34 -8.84
N THR A 121 -13.18 13.14 -9.38
CA THR A 121 -12.49 12.65 -10.58
C THR A 121 -12.72 13.62 -11.75
N PRO A 122 -11.68 14.22 -12.36
CA PRO A 122 -11.84 15.11 -13.49
C PRO A 122 -12.61 14.43 -14.63
N ALA A 123 -13.47 15.19 -15.32
CA ALA A 123 -14.37 14.66 -16.35
C ALA A 123 -13.63 13.87 -17.44
N LEU A 124 -12.41 14.30 -17.81
CA LEU A 124 -11.55 13.62 -18.77
C LEU A 124 -11.19 12.18 -18.36
N TYR A 125 -11.08 11.90 -17.07
CA TYR A 125 -10.67 10.59 -16.55
C TYR A 125 -11.83 9.71 -16.10
N LYS A 126 -13.05 10.25 -15.99
CA LYS A 126 -14.24 9.46 -15.63
C LYS A 126 -14.48 8.22 -16.51
N PRO A 127 -14.26 8.25 -17.84
CA PRO A 127 -14.50 7.10 -18.69
C PRO A 127 -13.56 5.90 -18.47
N VAL A 128 -12.42 6.10 -17.78
CA VAL A 128 -11.44 5.05 -17.51
C VAL A 128 -11.38 4.65 -16.03
N ALA A 129 -12.26 5.22 -15.21
CA ALA A 129 -12.29 4.98 -13.78
C ALA A 129 -13.34 3.93 -13.43
N GLU A 130 -12.95 2.86 -12.73
CA GLU A 130 -13.70 1.60 -12.70
C GLU A 130 -13.81 1.03 -11.27
N ASP A 131 -14.87 0.24 -11.00
CA ASP A 131 -14.92 -0.72 -9.89
C ASP A 131 -14.11 -1.97 -10.31
N VAL A 132 -12.93 -2.16 -9.73
CA VAL A 132 -12.06 -3.31 -10.08
C VAL A 132 -12.49 -4.62 -9.43
N GLN A 133 -13.56 -4.60 -8.62
CA GLN A 133 -14.19 -5.76 -8.00
C GLN A 133 -13.25 -6.61 -7.16
N ILE A 134 -12.39 -5.93 -6.41
CA ILE A 134 -11.55 -6.53 -5.38
C ILE A 134 -12.08 -6.08 -4.01
N ALA A 135 -12.24 -7.02 -3.10
CA ALA A 135 -12.55 -6.77 -1.70
C ALA A 135 -11.43 -7.32 -0.81
N PHE A 136 -11.27 -6.72 0.36
CA PHE A 136 -10.31 -7.12 1.38
C PHE A 136 -11.04 -7.48 2.65
N CYS A 137 -10.66 -8.60 3.26
CA CYS A 137 -11.17 -8.99 4.57
C CYS A 137 -10.01 -9.41 5.46
N LEU A 138 -10.08 -9.10 6.76
CA LEU A 138 -9.14 -9.70 7.71
C LEU A 138 -9.34 -11.22 7.73
N ALA A 139 -8.23 -11.94 7.70
CA ALA A 139 -8.24 -13.39 7.74
C ALA A 139 -8.91 -13.89 9.04
N VAL A 140 -9.80 -14.88 8.90
CA VAL A 140 -10.49 -15.53 10.02
C VAL A 140 -9.90 -16.89 10.38
N ARG A 141 -8.97 -17.38 9.56
CA ARG A 141 -8.14 -18.55 9.82
C ARG A 141 -6.68 -18.19 9.59
N ASP A 142 -5.80 -18.73 10.41
CA ASP A 142 -4.36 -18.61 10.23
C ASP A 142 -3.83 -19.71 9.28
N PRO A 143 -2.52 -19.74 8.97
CA PRO A 143 -1.94 -20.75 8.08
C PRO A 143 -2.08 -22.21 8.56
N ASN A 144 -2.29 -22.44 9.86
CA ASN A 144 -2.52 -23.76 10.43
C ASN A 144 -4.01 -24.14 10.42
N GLY A 145 -4.89 -23.21 10.04
CA GLY A 145 -6.34 -23.38 9.98
C GLY A 145 -7.07 -22.96 11.26
N ASP A 146 -6.34 -22.44 12.25
CA ASP A 146 -6.87 -22.03 13.54
C ASP A 146 -7.60 -20.68 13.45
N PRO A 147 -8.67 -20.44 14.24
CA PRO A 147 -9.36 -19.17 14.26
C PRO A 147 -8.46 -17.99 14.63
N THR A 148 -8.59 -16.88 13.91
CA THR A 148 -7.82 -15.64 14.14
C THR A 148 -8.66 -14.41 13.83
N ASN A 149 -8.19 -13.24 14.25
CA ASN A 149 -8.75 -11.94 13.86
C ASN A 149 -7.95 -11.27 12.73
N GLY A 150 -6.94 -11.95 12.17
CA GLY A 150 -6.10 -11.45 11.09
C GLY A 150 -5.13 -10.35 11.51
N ILE A 151 -4.95 -10.11 12.81
CA ILE A 151 -4.04 -9.08 13.34
C ILE A 151 -2.98 -9.75 14.21
N ARG A 152 -1.73 -9.60 13.81
CA ARG A 152 -0.56 -10.00 14.59
C ARG A 152 0.10 -8.78 15.19
N ARG A 153 0.36 -8.80 16.49
CA ARG A 153 1.12 -7.76 17.18
C ARG A 153 2.44 -8.36 17.63
N VAL A 154 3.55 -7.81 17.16
CA VAL A 154 4.90 -8.32 17.41
C VAL A 154 5.71 -7.23 18.08
N TYR A 155 6.15 -7.52 19.30
CA TYR A 155 7.09 -6.65 19.98
C TYR A 155 8.49 -6.83 19.38
N ASP A 156 9.13 -5.72 19.05
CA ASP A 156 10.54 -5.67 18.66
C ASP A 156 11.18 -4.43 19.28
N SER A 157 12.40 -4.57 19.83
CA SER A 157 13.08 -3.45 20.50
C SER A 157 13.65 -2.42 19.53
N LYS A 158 13.77 -2.75 18.23
CA LYS A 158 14.23 -1.82 17.20
C LYS A 158 13.24 -0.66 17.09
N PRO A 159 13.71 0.60 17.16
CA PRO A 159 12.81 1.74 17.27
C PRO A 159 12.11 2.09 15.95
N SER A 160 12.73 1.76 14.81
CA SER A 160 12.27 2.12 13.48
C SER A 160 12.97 1.28 12.41
N PHE A 161 12.37 1.17 11.23
CA PHE A 161 12.86 0.40 10.08
C PHE A 161 13.13 1.33 8.89
N ASN A 162 14.16 1.03 8.10
CA ASN A 162 14.47 1.77 6.88
C ASN A 162 13.88 1.07 5.66
N ALA A 163 12.94 1.73 4.98
CA ALA A 163 12.30 1.19 3.78
C ALA A 163 13.26 0.99 2.59
N TYR A 164 14.45 1.61 2.63
CA TYR A 164 15.48 1.49 1.60
C TYR A 164 16.57 0.46 1.94
N ASP A 165 16.51 -0.16 3.12
CA ASP A 165 17.47 -1.18 3.55
C ASP A 165 16.86 -2.58 3.42
N PHE A 166 17.39 -3.39 2.51
CA PHE A 166 16.97 -4.77 2.30
C PHE A 166 17.12 -5.63 3.56
N ASN A 167 18.07 -5.32 4.46
CA ASN A 167 18.20 -6.06 5.72
C ASN A 167 17.01 -5.81 6.63
N ASP A 168 16.47 -4.59 6.64
CA ASP A 168 15.29 -4.26 7.44
C ASP A 168 14.02 -4.91 6.86
N GLU A 169 13.90 -4.98 5.54
CA GLU A 169 12.82 -5.73 4.89
C GLU A 169 12.85 -7.23 5.26
N VAL A 170 14.03 -7.86 5.12
CA VAL A 170 14.22 -9.28 5.46
C VAL A 170 13.96 -9.51 6.95
N TYR A 171 14.46 -8.62 7.81
CA TYR A 171 14.25 -8.71 9.25
C TYR A 171 12.75 -8.60 9.61
N LEU A 172 12.02 -7.63 9.06
CA LEU A 172 10.57 -7.47 9.28
C LEU A 172 9.77 -8.72 8.88
N LYS A 173 10.08 -9.28 7.71
CA LYS A 173 9.44 -10.53 7.24
C LYS A 173 9.81 -11.72 8.14
N GLY A 174 11.02 -11.75 8.68
CA GLY A 174 11.47 -12.77 9.63
C GLY A 174 10.73 -12.73 10.98
N LEU A 175 10.32 -11.55 11.44
CA LEU A 175 9.55 -11.39 12.68
C LEU A 175 8.12 -11.95 12.56
N SER A 176 7.52 -11.80 11.38
CA SER A 176 6.11 -12.10 11.16
C SER A 176 5.81 -12.32 9.69
N TYR A 177 5.37 -13.51 9.30
CA TYR A 177 5.03 -13.81 7.90
C TYR A 177 3.99 -14.92 7.80
N TRP A 178 3.01 -14.76 6.91
CA TRP A 178 2.09 -15.81 6.48
C TRP A 178 2.26 -16.09 4.97
N PRO A 179 1.94 -17.29 4.47
CA PRO A 179 2.12 -17.67 3.07
C PRO A 179 1.46 -16.67 2.09
N SER A 180 2.28 -16.05 1.24
CA SER A 180 1.85 -14.98 0.31
C SER A 180 1.02 -15.46 -0.87
N ASP A 181 0.93 -16.77 -1.09
CA ASP A 181 0.04 -17.42 -2.05
C ASP A 181 -1.41 -17.50 -1.55
N GLN A 182 -1.64 -17.28 -0.25
CA GLN A 182 -2.95 -17.36 0.39
C GLN A 182 -3.39 -16.06 1.07
N TYR A 183 -2.43 -15.24 1.52
CA TYR A 183 -2.70 -14.03 2.30
C TYR A 183 -1.95 -12.82 1.76
N LEU A 184 -2.65 -11.68 1.68
CA LEU A 184 -2.00 -10.38 1.59
C LEU A 184 -1.42 -10.02 2.96
N ASN A 185 -0.10 -9.95 3.04
CA ASN A 185 0.59 -9.55 4.26
C ASN A 185 0.82 -8.03 4.25
N ILE A 186 0.38 -7.34 5.29
CA ILE A 186 0.61 -5.91 5.50
C ILE A 186 1.39 -5.73 6.80
N TRP A 187 2.59 -5.19 6.73
CA TRP A 187 3.37 -4.82 7.92
C TRP A 187 3.12 -3.36 8.26
N VAL A 188 2.84 -3.10 9.53
CA VAL A 188 2.71 -1.76 10.11
C VAL A 188 3.83 -1.60 11.13
N CYS A 189 4.72 -0.65 10.89
CA CYS A 189 5.85 -0.36 11.76
C CYS A 189 6.23 1.11 11.65
N ASP A 190 7.12 1.56 12.54
CA ASP A 190 7.69 2.90 12.43
C ASP A 190 8.77 2.92 11.35
N LEU A 191 8.58 3.71 10.31
CA LEU A 191 9.58 3.87 9.25
C LEU A 191 10.44 5.09 9.55
N ALA A 192 11.76 4.89 9.65
CA ALA A 192 12.76 5.88 10.08
C ALA A 192 12.92 7.10 9.15
N ALA A 193 12.05 7.24 8.14
CA ALA A 193 12.15 8.10 6.97
C ALA A 193 13.23 7.67 5.95
N GLY A 194 12.88 7.79 4.67
CA GLY A 194 13.73 8.54 3.71
C GLY A 194 13.20 9.97 3.63
#